data_AF-A0AAE3TEA1-F1
#
_entry.id   AF-A0AAE3TEA1-F1
#
_cell.length_a   1.000
_cell.length_b   1.000
_cell.length_c   1.000
_cell.angle_alpha   90.00
_cell.angle_beta   90.00
_cell.angle_gamma   90.00
#
_symmetry.space_group_name_H-M   'P 1'
#
loop_
_entity.id
_entity.type
_entity.pdbx_description
1 polymer ?
#
loop_
_entity_poly.entity_id
_entity_poly.type
_entity_poly.pdbx_seq_one_letter_code
_entity_poly.pdbx_strand_id
1 'polypeptide(L)' 'MLEKGYRNKPLTQVQKKVNRLLSSIRNRVEKTFAFMKNVLGYERCSYYDLERNRFEFTFAVLVFNIRRMISLTT' A
#
# COMPACT_ATOMS: atom_id res chain seq x y z
N MET A 1 -6.52 5.23 12.43
CA MET A 1 -6.18 3.83 12.77
C MET A 1 -7.46 3.02 12.68
N LEU A 2 -7.46 1.81 12.09
CA LEU A 2 -8.67 0.97 12.00
C LEU A 2 -9.00 0.41 13.38
N GLU A 3 -10.27 0.48 13.77
CA GLU A 3 -10.72 -0.07 15.06
C GLU A 3 -10.77 -1.60 15.01
N LYS A 4 -10.37 -2.25 16.11
CA LYS A 4 -10.37 -3.70 16.25
C LYS A 4 -11.45 -4.13 17.25
N GLY A 5 -12.15 -5.21 16.94
CA GLY A 5 -13.00 -5.89 17.91
C GLY A 5 -12.14 -6.67 18.91
N TYR A 6 -12.63 -6.79 20.13
CA TYR A 6 -11.99 -7.57 21.20
C TYR A 6 -12.93 -8.68 21.69
N ARG A 7 -12.42 -9.58 22.54
CA ARG A 7 -13.23 -10.65 23.15
C ARG A 7 -14.43 -10.01 23.87
N ASN A 8 -15.64 -10.49 23.57
CA ASN A 8 -16.91 -9.97 24.09
C ASN A 8 -17.21 -8.49 23.76
N LYS A 9 -16.45 -7.87 22.86
CA LYS A 9 -16.68 -6.50 22.40
C LYS A 9 -16.54 -6.42 20.87
N PRO A 10 -17.56 -6.88 20.13
CA PRO A 10 -17.57 -6.77 18.67
C PRO A 10 -17.64 -5.30 18.25
N LEU A 11 -17.17 -5.01 17.03
CA LEU A 11 -17.29 -3.68 16.45
C LEU A 11 -18.76 -3.32 16.26
N THR A 12 -19.13 -2.11 16.67
CA THR A 12 -20.44 -1.53 16.38
C THR A 12 -20.59 -1.28 14.88
N GLN A 13 -21.84 -1.14 14.42
CA GLN A 13 -22.08 -0.91 12.99
C GLN A 13 -21.47 0.39 12.49
N VAL A 14 -21.40 1.42 13.34
CA VAL A 14 -20.74 2.69 13.02
C VAL A 14 -19.24 2.48 12.84
N GLN A 15 -18.58 1.78 13.78
CA GLN A 15 -17.15 1.47 13.69
C GLN A 15 -16.82 0.66 12.44
N LYS A 16 -17.69 -0.28 12.05
CA LYS A 16 -17.54 -1.03 10.79
C LYS A 16 -17.63 -0.13 9.56
N LYS A 17 -18.58 0.82 9.51
CA LYS A 17 -18.71 1.77 8.41
C LYS A 17 -17.47 2.66 8.28
N VAL A 18 -16.97 3.19 9.39
CA VAL A 18 -15.74 3.98 9.43
C VAL A 18 -14.54 3.15 8.98
N ASN A 19 -14.41 1.93 9.48
CA ASN A 19 -13.35 1.02 9.06
C ASN A 19 -13.40 0.72 7.57
N ARG A 20 -14.59 0.56 6.97
CA ARG A 20 -14.74 0.33 5.53
C ARG A 20 -14.24 1.54 4.72
N LEU A 21 -14.58 2.76 5.15
CA LEU A 21 -14.09 4.00 4.54
C LEU A 21 -12.56 4.09 4.59
N LEU A 22 -11.98 3.93 5.78
CA LEU A 22 -10.53 3.97 5.97
C LEU A 22 -9.81 2.84 5.22
N SER A 23 -10.42 1.66 5.14
CA SER A 23 -9.88 0.52 4.40
C SER A 23 -9.78 0.78 2.90
N SER A 24 -10.69 1.59 2.33
CA SER A 24 -10.61 2.00 0.92
C SER A 24 -9.33 2.80 0.62
N ILE A 25 -8.99 3.74 1.52
CA ILE A 25 -7.76 4.54 1.41
C ILE A 25 -6.53 3.64 1.61
N ARG A 26 -6.54 2.80 2.66
CA ARG A 26 -5.46 1.86 2.95
C ARG A 26 -5.17 0.93 1.77
N ASN A 27 -6.21 0.38 1.16
CA ASN A 27 -6.09 -0.53 0.02
C ASN A 27 -5.37 0.11 -1.16
N ARG A 28 -5.60 1.41 -1.43
CA ARG A 28 -4.88 2.12 -2.50
C ARG A 28 -3.38 2.19 -2.25
N VAL A 29 -2.98 2.46 -1.01
CA VAL A 29 -1.57 2.55 -0.60
C VAL A 29 -0.92 1.16 -0.56
N GLU A 30 -1.56 0.20 0.08
CA GLU A 30 -1.04 -1.16 0.22
C GLU A 30 -0.89 -1.87 -1.11
N LYS A 31 -1.80 -1.64 -2.08
CA LYS A 31 -1.67 -2.19 -3.43
C LYS A 31 -0.38 -1.75 -4.13
N THR A 32 0.02 -0.49 -3.94
CA THR A 32 1.27 0.03 -4.51
C THR A 32 2.48 -0.68 -3.91
N PHE A 33 2.55 -0.78 -2.58
CA PHE A 33 3.65 -1.47 -1.90
C PHE A 33 3.66 -2.98 -2.16
N ALA A 34 2.49 -3.61 -2.25
CA ALA A 34 2.37 -5.02 -2.60
C ALA A 34 2.91 -5.29 -4.01
N PHE A 35 2.65 -4.40 -4.97
CA PHE A 35 3.24 -4.50 -6.31
C PHE A 35 4.76 -4.36 -6.26
N MET A 36 5.28 -3.36 -5.54
CA MET A 36 6.72 -3.16 -5.40
C MET A 36 7.42 -4.39 -4.82
N LYS A 37 6.86 -4.98 -3.77
CA LYS A 37 7.42 -6.18 -3.14
C LYS A 37 7.32 -7.42 -4.03
N ASN A 38 6.10 -7.76 -4.44
CA ASN A 38 5.82 -9.03 -5.10
C ASN A 38 6.22 -9.08 -6.58
N VAL A 39 6.29 -7.93 -7.27
CA VAL A 39 6.57 -7.87 -8.71
C VAL A 39 7.93 -7.25 -9.00
N LEU A 40 8.30 -6.17 -8.29
CA LEU A 40 9.59 -5.50 -8.51
C LEU A 40 10.71 -6.04 -7.61
N GLY A 41 10.42 -6.98 -6.70
CA GLY A 41 11.41 -7.54 -5.77
C GLY A 41 11.88 -6.55 -4.70
N TYR A 42 11.16 -5.44 -4.49
CA TYR A 42 11.51 -4.38 -3.53
C TYR A 42 11.09 -4.76 -2.09
N GLU A 43 11.55 -5.92 -1.62
CA GLU A 43 11.24 -6.43 -0.27
C GLU A 43 12.14 -5.82 0.81
N ARG A 44 13.34 -5.40 0.42
CA ARG A 44 14.37 -4.81 1.29
C ARG A 44 15.11 -3.70 0.55
N CYS A 45 15.68 -2.77 1.31
CA CYS A 45 16.63 -1.80 0.78
C CYS A 45 17.93 -2.54 0.38
N SER A 46 18.28 -2.52 -0.89
CA SER A 46 19.41 -3.27 -1.43
C SER A 46 20.75 -2.59 -1.14
N TYR A 47 20.75 -1.27 -0.94
CA TYR A 47 21.96 -0.45 -0.84
C TYR A 47 22.23 -0.01 0.60
N TYR A 48 23.50 0.32 0.89
CA TYR A 48 23.90 0.89 2.18
C TYR A 48 23.50 2.37 2.29
N ASP A 49 23.69 3.14 1.22
CA ASP A 49 23.43 4.57 1.20
C ASP A 49 21.94 4.89 1.08
N LEU A 50 21.48 5.89 1.84
CA LEU A 50 20.09 6.37 1.77
C LEU A 50 19.74 6.94 0.39
N GLU A 51 20.67 7.64 -0.27
CA GLU A 51 20.45 8.24 -1.59
C GLU A 51 20.20 7.18 -2.66
N ARG A 52 20.94 6.06 -2.63
CA ARG A 52 20.75 4.96 -3.59
C ARG A 52 19.42 4.24 -3.37
N ASN A 53 19.04 4.00 -2.11
CA ASN A 53 17.74 3.42 -1.79
C ASN A 53 16.59 4.35 -2.19
N ARG A 54 16.75 5.68 -2.00
CA ARG A 54 15.78 6.68 -2.47
C ARG A 54 15.64 6.63 -3.99
N PHE A 55 16.74 6.47 -4.72
CA PHE A 55 16.72 6.32 -6.17
C PHE A 55 15.96 5.05 -6.59
N GLU A 56 16.29 3.89 -6.01
CA GLU A 56 15.60 2.62 -6.26
C GLU A 56 14.08 2.74 -6.01
N PHE A 57 13.70 3.32 -4.86
CA PHE A 57 12.30 3.57 -4.53
C PHE A 57 11.60 4.47 -5.55
N THR A 58 12.26 5.54 -6.00
CA THR A 58 11.70 6.49 -6.98
C THR A 58 11.40 5.78 -8.30
N PHE A 59 12.32 4.90 -8.75
CA PHE A 59 12.10 4.07 -9.93
C PHE A 59 10.94 3.08 -9.74
N ALA A 60 10.84 2.43 -8.58
CA ALA A 60 9.73 1.52 -8.29
C ALA A 60 8.36 2.23 -8.34
N VAL A 61 8.28 3.47 -7.84
CA VAL A 61 7.08 4.32 -7.94
C VAL A 61 6.77 4.68 -9.39
N LEU A 62 7.78 5.05 -10.17
CA LEU A 62 7.64 5.39 -11.59
C LEU A 62 7.04 4.23 -12.38
N VAL A 63 7.60 3.03 -12.21
CA VAL A 63 7.12 1.81 -12.89
C VAL A 63 5.67 1.49 -12.50
N PHE A 64 5.32 1.61 -11.21
CA PHE A 64 3.93 1.42 -10.77
C PHE A 64 2.98 2.43 -11.43
N ASN A 65 3.37 3.69 -11.54
CA ASN A 65 2.56 4.73 -12.16
C ASN A 65 2.34 4.48 -13.66
N ILE A 66 3.39 4.05 -14.39
CA ILE A 66 3.28 3.65 -15.80
C ILE A 66 2.29 2.49 -15.94
N ARG A 67 2.43 1.44 -15.12
CA ARG A 67 1.50 0.30 -15.13
C ARG A 67 0.07 0.74 -14.85
N ARG A 68 -0.12 1.63 -13.87
CA ARG A 68 -1.44 2.17 -13.50
C ARG A 68 -2.04 2.98 -14.67
N MET A 69 -1.25 3.77 -15.38
CA MET A 69 -1.70 4.52 -16.56
C MET A 69 -2.20 3.58 -17.65
N ILE A 70 -1.45 2.52 -17.96
CA ILE A 70 -1.86 1.50 -18.95
C ILE A 70 -3.18 0.84 -18.52
N SER A 71 -3.31 0.45 -17.25
CA SER A 71 -4.53 -0.18 -16.72
C SER A 71 -5.76 0.74 -16.65
N LEU A 72 -5.59 2.06 -16.76
CA LEU A 72 -6.69 3.03 -16.77
C LEU A 72 -7.09 3.46 -18.18
N THR A 73 -6.21 3.23 -19.16
CA THR A 73 -6.42 3.58 -20.57
C THR A 73 -6.93 2.40 -21.39
N THR A 74 -6.68 1.18 -20.92
CA THR A 74 -7.27 -0.07 -21.45
C THR A 74 -8.60 -0.33 -20.77
#